data_AF-A0AAE1DSZ9-F1
#
_entry.id   AF-A0AAE1DSZ9-F1
#
_cell.length_a   1.000
_cell.length_b   1.000
_cell.length_c   1.000
_cell.angle_alpha   90.00
_cell.angle_beta   90.00
_cell.angle_gamma   90.00
#
_symmetry.space_group_name_H-M   'P 1'
#
loop_
_entity.id
_entity.type
_entity.pdbx_description
1 polymer ?
#
loop_
_entity_poly.entity_id
_entity_poly.type
_entity_poly.pdbx_seq_one_letter_code
_entity_poly.pdbx_strand_id
1 'polypeptide(L)'
;MYCRKAKLRLPLKSILEEYRCCKARLLSMLEDSEDPVVKTVQPTIKTGRKWKVVEAVDEAKECLMIKEVIGLTQTDRKGLGSSTAKWWSKAEGKEKRDMVINEIRLNEDSRRVQKAVQQPQQGQWTNWDNALQKALTWNEIWHMAPIRISFFIRSVYDLLPSNANLVRWGKKEDPTCPLCQGRQTTEHVLSSCKIALSQGRYT
;
A
#
# COMPACT_ATOMS: atom_id res chain seq x y z
N MET A 1 -3.77 5.07 2.33
CA MET A 1 -3.08 5.40 3.59
C MET A 1 -2.26 4.24 4.12
N TYR A 2 -2.83 3.04 4.30
CA TYR A 2 -2.11 1.84 4.79
C TYR A 2 -1.32 1.06 3.72
N CYS A 3 -1.07 1.67 2.55
CA CYS A 3 -0.52 0.94 1.42
C CYS A 3 1.01 1.03 1.43
N ARG A 4 1.69 -0.12 1.29
CA ARG A 4 3.17 -0.18 1.27
C ARG A 4 3.75 0.38 -0.02
N LYS A 5 2.98 0.39 -1.10
CA LYS A 5 3.35 0.99 -2.40
C LYS A 5 2.98 2.48 -2.52
N ALA A 6 2.29 3.07 -1.53
CA ALA A 6 1.91 4.48 -1.60
C ALA A 6 3.13 5.42 -1.52
N LYS A 7 3.07 6.56 -2.22
CA LYS A 7 4.16 7.56 -2.23
C LYS A 7 4.47 8.13 -0.84
N LEU A 8 3.46 8.24 0.02
CA LEU A 8 3.64 8.48 1.46
C LEU A 8 3.31 7.21 2.24
N ARG A 9 4.29 6.67 2.95
CA ARG A 9 4.10 5.58 3.92
C ARG A 9 4.02 6.13 5.32
N LEU A 10 2.95 5.78 6.02
CA LEU A 10 2.79 6.09 7.44
C LEU A 10 3.12 4.85 8.27
N PRO A 11 3.55 5.01 9.54
CA PRO A 11 3.86 3.90 10.43
C PRO A 11 2.59 3.30 11.04
N LEU A 12 1.52 3.23 10.24
CA LEU A 12 0.20 2.77 10.62
C LEU A 12 -0.10 1.47 9.90
N LYS A 13 -0.68 0.52 10.65
CA LYS A 13 -1.16 -0.74 10.10
C LYS A 13 -2.68 -0.77 10.13
N SER A 14 -3.28 -1.39 9.12
CA SER A 14 -4.72 -1.59 9.12
C SER A 14 -5.10 -2.65 10.15
N ILE A 15 -5.98 -2.30 11.09
CA ILE A 15 -6.51 -3.26 12.08
C ILE A 15 -7.17 -4.45 11.37
N LEU A 16 -7.87 -4.20 10.26
CA LEU A 16 -8.50 -5.26 9.48
C LEU A 16 -7.46 -6.21 8.86
N GLU A 17 -6.35 -5.68 8.37
CA GLU A 17 -5.25 -6.50 7.84
C GLU A 17 -4.63 -7.36 8.93
N GLU A 18 -4.33 -6.79 10.08
CA GLU A 18 -3.76 -7.54 11.21
C GLU A 18 -4.75 -8.59 11.73
N TYR A 19 -6.05 -8.27 11.82
CA TYR A 19 -7.09 -9.25 12.12
C TYR A 19 -7.08 -10.43 11.13
N ARG A 20 -7.04 -10.15 9.81
CA ARG A 20 -7.01 -11.18 8.76
C ARG A 20 -5.74 -12.04 8.87
N CYS A 21 -4.59 -11.41 9.04
CA CYS A 21 -3.31 -12.10 9.21
C CYS A 21 -3.28 -12.97 10.48
N CYS A 22 -3.82 -12.48 11.60
CA CYS A 22 -3.91 -13.25 12.84
C CYS A 22 -4.82 -14.46 12.69
N LYS A 23 -5.97 -14.31 12.02
CA LYS A 23 -6.88 -15.44 11.75
C LYS A 23 -6.25 -16.46 10.81
N ALA A 24 -5.58 -16.02 9.74
CA ALA A 24 -4.84 -16.89 8.85
C ALA A 24 -3.71 -17.63 9.56
N ARG A 25 -2.94 -16.92 10.40
CA ARG A 25 -1.89 -17.52 11.23
C ARG A 25 -2.45 -18.60 12.14
N LEU A 26 -3.57 -18.33 12.82
CA LEU A 26 -4.24 -19.30 13.68
C LEU A 26 -4.68 -20.53 12.88
N LEU A 27 -5.23 -20.35 11.68
CA LEU A 27 -5.62 -21.48 10.81
C LEU A 27 -4.42 -22.35 10.48
N SER A 28 -3.35 -21.75 9.96
CA SER A 28 -2.17 -22.51 9.59
C SER A 28 -1.48 -23.15 10.80
N MET A 29 -1.56 -22.56 12.00
CA MET A 29 -1.07 -23.19 13.23
C MET A 29 -1.87 -24.42 13.64
N LEU A 30 -3.18 -24.42 13.42
CA LEU A 30 -4.04 -25.58 13.70
C LEU A 30 -3.84 -26.70 12.67
N GLU A 31 -3.68 -26.34 11.39
CA GLU A 31 -3.39 -27.29 10.30
C GLU A 31 -2.04 -28.00 10.51
N ASP A 32 -1.01 -27.25 10.91
CA ASP A 32 0.35 -27.74 11.14
C ASP A 32 0.57 -28.21 12.60
N SER A 33 -0.49 -28.46 13.38
CA SER A 33 -0.36 -28.86 14.79
C SER A 33 0.34 -30.21 14.94
N GLU A 34 1.28 -30.29 15.88
CA GLU A 34 1.95 -31.55 16.26
C GLU A 34 1.00 -32.48 17.05
N ASP A 35 0.01 -31.91 17.75
CA ASP A 35 -1.02 -32.67 18.45
C ASP A 35 -1.97 -33.37 17.45
N PRO A 36 -2.03 -34.71 17.43
CA PRO A 36 -2.88 -35.46 16.51
C PRO A 36 -4.38 -35.15 16.68
N VAL A 37 -4.85 -34.90 17.91
CA VAL A 37 -6.26 -34.62 18.18
C VAL A 37 -6.66 -33.28 17.55
N VAL A 38 -5.83 -32.25 17.73
CA VAL A 38 -6.06 -30.93 17.13
C VAL A 38 -6.05 -31.02 15.60
N LYS A 39 -5.11 -31.80 15.05
CA LYS A 39 -4.97 -32.00 13.61
C LYS A 39 -6.16 -32.77 13.01
N THR A 40 -6.76 -33.69 13.75
CA THR A 40 -7.97 -34.42 13.32
C THR A 40 -9.22 -33.57 13.43
N VAL A 41 -9.39 -32.81 14.52
CA VAL A 41 -10.61 -32.03 14.78
C VAL A 41 -10.72 -30.80 13.88
N GLN A 42 -9.59 -30.17 13.51
CA GLN A 42 -9.51 -28.92 12.74
C GLN A 42 -10.61 -27.90 13.11
N PRO A 43 -10.51 -27.29 14.30
CA PRO A 43 -11.55 -26.41 14.81
C PRO A 43 -11.90 -25.29 13.83
N THR A 44 -13.19 -25.15 13.51
CA THR A 44 -13.64 -24.10 12.60
C THR A 44 -13.38 -22.72 13.22
N ILE A 45 -12.55 -21.92 12.56
CA ILE A 45 -12.25 -20.58 13.04
C ILE A 45 -13.42 -19.66 12.76
N LYS A 46 -13.98 -19.12 13.84
CA LYS A 46 -15.00 -18.07 13.76
C LYS A 46 -14.42 -16.83 13.07
N THR A 47 -14.91 -16.61 11.85
CA THR A 47 -14.72 -15.39 11.05
C THR A 47 -16.10 -14.79 10.78
N GLY A 48 -16.15 -13.47 10.54
CA GLY A 48 -17.42 -12.79 10.27
C GLY A 48 -18.00 -13.16 8.90
N ARG A 49 -19.23 -12.72 8.60
CA ARG A 49 -19.93 -13.07 7.35
C ARG A 49 -19.25 -12.60 6.06
N LYS A 50 -18.49 -11.50 6.13
CA LYS A 50 -17.92 -10.81 4.94
C LYS A 50 -16.59 -11.38 4.46
N TRP A 51 -15.94 -12.23 5.24
CA TRP A 51 -14.61 -12.73 4.92
C TRP A 51 -14.36 -14.05 5.62
N LYS A 52 -13.99 -15.07 4.84
CA LYS A 52 -13.66 -16.39 5.34
C LYS A 52 -12.14 -16.60 5.27
N VAL A 53 -11.59 -17.14 6.35
CA VAL A 53 -10.14 -17.36 6.46
C VAL A 53 -9.64 -18.50 5.57
N VAL A 54 -10.43 -19.58 5.46
CA VAL A 54 -10.05 -20.77 4.67
C VAL A 54 -9.83 -20.39 3.21
N GLU A 55 -10.82 -19.76 2.58
CA GLU A 55 -10.73 -19.27 1.20
C GLU A 55 -9.52 -18.35 0.97
N ALA A 56 -9.24 -17.42 1.90
CA ALA A 56 -8.12 -16.50 1.77
C ALA A 56 -6.74 -17.17 1.94
N VAL A 57 -6.67 -18.22 2.76
CA VAL A 57 -5.44 -19.01 2.94
C VAL A 57 -5.21 -19.90 1.73
N ASP A 58 -6.26 -20.51 1.18
CA ASP A 58 -6.17 -21.35 -0.02
C ASP A 58 -5.77 -20.52 -1.24
N GLU A 59 -6.40 -19.37 -1.48
CA GLU A 59 -6.00 -18.42 -2.54
C GLU A 59 -4.53 -18.00 -2.40
N ALA A 60 -4.06 -17.76 -1.17
CA ALA A 60 -2.67 -17.42 -0.91
C ALA A 60 -1.72 -18.60 -1.19
N LYS A 61 -2.09 -19.83 -0.81
CA LYS A 61 -1.32 -21.05 -1.11
C LYS A 61 -1.23 -21.26 -2.63
N GLU A 62 -2.33 -21.11 -3.36
CA GLU A 62 -2.37 -21.21 -4.82
C GLU A 62 -1.49 -20.14 -5.49
N CYS A 63 -1.57 -18.88 -5.05
CA CYS A 63 -0.72 -17.80 -5.55
C CYS A 63 0.77 -18.11 -5.36
N LEU A 64 1.16 -18.69 -4.22
CA LEU A 64 2.54 -19.10 -3.95
C LEU A 64 2.98 -20.23 -4.88
N MET A 65 2.13 -21.22 -5.14
CA MET A 65 2.40 -22.29 -6.12
C MET A 65 2.57 -21.73 -7.53
N ILE A 66 1.70 -20.80 -7.97
CA ILE A 66 1.80 -20.16 -9.28
C ILE A 66 3.12 -19.38 -9.41
N LYS A 67 3.52 -18.64 -8.37
CA LYS A 67 4.81 -17.92 -8.36
C LYS A 67 6.00 -18.87 -8.48
N GLU A 68 5.91 -20.05 -7.89
CA GLU A 68 6.94 -21.07 -8.02
C GLU A 68 7.01 -21.64 -9.45
N VAL A 69 5.86 -21.88 -10.08
CA VAL A 69 5.79 -22.33 -11.49
C VAL A 69 6.35 -21.27 -12.45
N ILE A 70 6.02 -20.00 -12.25
CA ILE A 70 6.56 -18.87 -13.04
C ILE A 70 8.08 -18.77 -12.87
N GLY A 71 8.59 -19.12 -11.68
CA GLY A 71 9.99 -19.05 -11.35
C GLY A 71 10.47 -17.61 -11.12
N LEU A 72 11.79 -17.44 -11.11
CA LEU A 72 12.42 -16.14 -10.93
C LEU A 72 12.34 -15.32 -12.21
N THR A 73 11.66 -14.17 -12.15
CA THR A 73 11.62 -13.20 -13.23
C THR A 73 12.67 -12.10 -13.02
N GLN A 74 13.10 -11.48 -14.12
CA GLN A 74 13.98 -10.33 -14.04
C GLN A 74 13.21 -9.13 -13.46
N THR A 75 13.53 -8.75 -12.23
CA THR A 75 12.90 -7.63 -11.52
C THR A 75 13.74 -6.36 -11.54
N ASP A 76 15.03 -6.48 -11.85
CA ASP A 76 16.00 -5.39 -11.83
C ASP A 76 17.05 -5.58 -12.93
N ARG A 77 17.95 -4.60 -13.11
CA ARG A 77 19.06 -4.65 -14.08
C ARG A 77 20.16 -5.65 -13.70
N LYS A 78 20.01 -6.37 -12.59
CA LYS A 78 20.97 -7.36 -12.07
C LYS A 78 21.01 -8.66 -12.87
N GLY A 79 20.03 -8.90 -13.75
CA GLY A 79 19.94 -10.11 -14.58
C GLY A 79 19.33 -11.32 -13.86
N LEU A 80 19.03 -12.37 -14.63
CA LEU A 80 18.48 -13.62 -14.13
C LEU A 80 19.50 -14.37 -13.26
N GLY A 81 19.05 -15.02 -12.18
CA GLY A 81 19.90 -15.81 -11.29
C GLY A 81 20.64 -15.02 -10.20
N SER A 82 20.56 -13.68 -10.18
CA SER A 82 21.17 -12.85 -9.13
C SER A 82 20.43 -12.94 -7.78
N SER A 83 19.13 -13.24 -7.81
CA SER A 83 18.29 -13.35 -6.61
C SER A 83 18.13 -14.80 -6.16
N THR A 84 18.24 -15.05 -4.85
CA THR A 84 17.84 -16.33 -4.24
C THR A 84 16.34 -16.31 -3.95
N ALA A 85 15.61 -17.30 -4.45
CA ALA A 85 14.19 -17.47 -4.18
C ALA A 85 13.97 -18.43 -3.01
N LYS A 86 12.94 -18.13 -2.20
CA LYS A 86 12.35 -19.09 -1.27
C LYS A 86 11.15 -19.73 -1.94
N TRP A 87 11.22 -21.05 -2.13
CA TRP A 87 10.19 -21.80 -2.82
C TRP A 87 9.18 -22.37 -1.83
N TRP A 88 7.91 -22.36 -2.22
CA TRP A 88 6.82 -22.84 -1.37
C TRP A 88 6.93 -24.34 -1.10
N SER A 89 7.31 -25.11 -2.12
CA SER A 89 7.52 -26.56 -2.02
C SER A 89 8.62 -26.95 -1.03
N LYS A 90 9.63 -26.09 -0.85
CA LYS A 90 10.80 -26.33 0.01
C LYS A 90 10.67 -25.72 1.40
N ALA A 91 9.64 -24.90 1.63
CA ALA A 91 9.40 -24.25 2.91
C ALA A 91 8.64 -25.18 3.86
N GLU A 92 9.03 -25.18 5.13
CA GLU A 92 8.40 -26.01 6.16
C GLU A 92 8.05 -25.20 7.42
N GLY A 93 7.06 -25.72 8.17
CA GLY A 93 6.64 -25.18 9.47
C GLY A 93 6.40 -23.68 9.47
N LYS A 94 7.14 -22.95 10.33
CA LYS A 94 6.99 -21.50 10.49
C LYS A 94 7.24 -20.73 9.19
N GLU A 95 8.22 -21.13 8.39
CA GLU A 95 8.55 -20.42 7.15
C GLU A 95 7.38 -20.45 6.17
N LYS A 96 6.77 -21.63 6.01
CA LYS A 96 5.59 -21.83 5.19
C LYS A 96 4.44 -20.93 5.65
N ARG A 97 4.17 -20.86 6.95
CA ARG A 97 3.15 -19.96 7.51
C ARG A 97 3.44 -18.49 7.23
N ASP A 98 4.68 -18.06 7.41
CA ASP A 98 5.09 -16.68 7.15
C ASP A 98 4.97 -16.31 5.67
N MET A 99 5.21 -17.25 4.73
CA MET A 99 4.96 -17.06 3.30
C MET A 99 3.48 -16.80 3.01
N VAL A 100 2.56 -17.63 3.54
CA VAL A 100 1.10 -17.44 3.38
C VAL A 100 0.65 -16.09 3.93
N ILE A 101 1.09 -15.74 5.15
CA ILE A 101 0.71 -14.46 5.77
C ILE A 101 1.23 -13.28 4.96
N ASN A 102 2.46 -13.36 4.45
CA ASN A 102 3.01 -12.30 3.60
C ASN A 102 2.26 -12.20 2.27
N GLU A 103 1.82 -13.31 1.69
CA GLU A 103 1.00 -13.29 0.47
C GLU A 103 -0.35 -12.60 0.71
N ILE A 104 -1.04 -12.93 1.81
CA ILE A 104 -2.29 -12.25 2.21
C ILE A 104 -2.05 -10.74 2.36
N ARG A 105 -0.94 -10.35 2.97
CA ARG A 105 -0.56 -8.94 3.11
C ARG A 105 -0.27 -8.24 1.78
N LEU A 106 0.26 -8.96 0.80
CA LEU A 106 0.48 -8.45 -0.56
C LEU A 106 -0.85 -8.29 -1.30
N ASN A 107 -1.76 -9.26 -1.18
CA ASN A 107 -3.10 -9.19 -1.78
C ASN A 107 -3.92 -8.01 -1.22
N GLU A 108 -3.85 -7.78 0.10
CA GLU A 108 -4.44 -6.60 0.73
C GLU A 108 -3.87 -5.29 0.18
N ASP A 109 -2.56 -5.24 -0.04
CA ASP A 109 -1.89 -4.06 -0.59
C ASP A 109 -2.28 -3.82 -2.05
N SER A 110 -2.30 -4.88 -2.86
CA SER A 110 -2.75 -4.85 -4.26
C SER A 110 -4.19 -4.35 -4.38
N ARG A 111 -5.10 -4.82 -3.52
CA ARG A 111 -6.48 -4.35 -3.48
C ARG A 111 -6.59 -2.85 -3.17
N ARG A 112 -5.73 -2.32 -2.29
CA ARG A 112 -5.69 -0.88 -1.99
C ARG A 112 -5.17 -0.07 -3.16
N VAL A 113 -4.15 -0.57 -3.87
CA VAL A 113 -3.64 0.07 -5.08
C VAL A 113 -4.70 0.06 -6.18
N GLN A 114 -5.36 -1.07 -6.44
CA GLN A 114 -6.46 -1.17 -7.40
C GLN A 114 -7.56 -0.14 -7.09
N LYS A 115 -7.96 -0.02 -5.82
CA LYS A 115 -8.92 1.00 -5.41
C LYS A 115 -8.41 2.42 -5.63
N ALA A 116 -7.13 2.68 -5.39
CA ALA A 116 -6.54 4.00 -5.64
C ALA A 116 -6.52 4.34 -7.14
N VAL A 117 -6.18 3.40 -8.02
CA VAL A 117 -6.22 3.60 -9.47
C VAL A 117 -7.63 4.01 -9.96
N GLN A 118 -8.68 3.47 -9.33
CA GLN A 118 -10.07 3.84 -9.63
C GLN A 118 -10.49 5.23 -9.11
N GLN A 119 -9.61 5.93 -8.39
CA GLN A 119 -9.87 7.27 -7.85
C GLN A 119 -9.08 8.31 -8.67
N PRO A 120 -9.66 8.88 -9.74
CA PRO A 120 -8.93 9.75 -10.66
C PRO A 120 -8.41 11.03 -10.03
N GLN A 121 -8.87 11.42 -8.83
CA GLN A 121 -8.34 12.57 -8.12
C GLN A 121 -7.39 12.15 -7.00
N GLN A 122 -7.90 11.47 -5.97
CA GLN A 122 -7.10 11.08 -4.80
C GLN A 122 -6.07 9.98 -5.11
N GLY A 123 -6.24 9.27 -6.22
CA GLY A 123 -5.34 8.23 -6.69
C GLY A 123 -4.25 8.70 -7.64
N GLN A 124 -4.15 9.99 -7.97
CA GLN A 124 -3.16 10.50 -8.93
C GLN A 124 -1.71 10.09 -8.61
N TRP A 125 -1.39 9.88 -7.33
CA TRP A 125 -0.09 9.39 -6.89
C TRP A 125 0.32 8.04 -7.49
N THR A 126 -0.62 7.24 -8.02
CA THR A 126 -0.31 5.98 -8.70
C THR A 126 0.44 6.18 -10.01
N ASN A 127 0.35 7.37 -10.61
CA ASN A 127 0.95 7.71 -11.90
C ASN A 127 2.25 8.51 -11.76
N TRP A 128 2.72 8.75 -10.53
CA TRP A 128 3.92 9.55 -10.28
C TRP A 128 5.18 8.69 -10.39
N ASP A 129 5.58 8.30 -11.61
CA ASP A 129 6.68 7.35 -11.82
C ASP A 129 8.02 7.84 -11.22
N ASN A 130 8.31 9.14 -11.34
CA ASN A 130 9.57 9.73 -10.88
C ASN A 130 9.54 10.23 -9.43
N ALA A 131 8.41 10.12 -8.72
CA ALA A 131 8.31 10.60 -7.35
C ALA A 131 8.90 9.58 -6.36
N LEU A 132 9.86 10.05 -5.54
CA LEU A 132 10.44 9.26 -4.46
C LEU A 132 9.39 8.94 -3.40
N GLN A 133 9.45 7.72 -2.87
CA GLN A 133 8.60 7.33 -1.75
C GLN A 133 9.14 7.91 -0.44
N LYS A 134 8.31 8.67 0.28
CA LYS A 134 8.61 9.14 1.64
C LYS A 134 7.98 8.20 2.67
N ALA A 135 8.80 7.61 3.51
CA ALA A 135 8.34 6.92 4.71
C ALA A 135 8.46 7.86 5.92
N LEU A 136 7.38 7.93 6.71
CA LEU A 136 7.36 8.58 8.02
C LEU A 136 7.42 7.50 9.11
N THR A 137 8.30 7.72 10.08
CA THR A 137 8.43 6.93 11.31
C THR A 137 7.56 7.54 12.42
N TRP A 138 7.30 6.77 13.47
CA TRP A 138 6.62 7.30 14.66
C TRP A 138 7.40 8.46 15.27
N ASN A 139 8.73 8.35 15.32
CA ASN A 139 9.58 9.41 15.86
C ASN A 139 9.43 10.72 15.07
N GLU A 140 9.47 10.66 13.73
CA GLU A 140 9.23 11.84 12.89
C GLU A 140 7.85 12.43 13.11
N ILE A 141 6.80 11.61 13.22
CA ILE A 141 5.43 12.08 13.45
C ILE A 141 5.32 12.80 14.80
N TRP A 142 5.89 12.24 15.87
CA TRP A 142 5.81 12.83 17.21
C TRP A 142 6.50 14.19 17.32
N HIS A 143 7.58 14.40 16.58
CA HIS A 143 8.32 15.66 16.58
C HIS A 143 7.86 16.65 15.50
N MET A 144 6.87 16.28 14.69
CA MET A 144 6.41 17.09 13.57
C MET A 144 5.18 17.91 13.96
N ALA A 145 5.18 19.20 13.60
CA ALA A 145 4.00 20.04 13.77
C ALA A 145 2.78 19.43 13.03
N PRO A 146 1.58 19.41 13.65
CA PRO A 146 0.39 18.80 13.06
C PRO A 146 0.05 19.32 11.65
N ILE A 147 0.31 20.60 11.39
CA ILE A 147 0.08 21.22 10.09
C ILE A 147 0.95 20.60 8.99
N ARG A 148 2.21 20.23 9.31
CA ARG A 148 3.13 19.61 8.36
C ARG A 148 2.71 18.17 8.04
N ILE A 149 2.22 17.43 9.04
CA ILE A 149 1.65 16.09 8.82
C ILE A 149 0.41 16.18 7.92
N SER A 150 -0.49 17.13 8.23
CA SER A 150 -1.69 17.38 7.42
C SER A 150 -1.33 17.71 5.97
N PHE A 151 -0.33 18.56 5.77
CA PHE A 151 0.19 18.92 4.46
C PHE A 151 0.69 17.69 3.69
N PHE A 152 1.54 16.85 4.28
CA PHE A 152 2.05 15.63 3.62
C PHE A 152 0.93 14.69 3.18
N ILE A 153 -0.05 14.45 4.05
CA ILE A 153 -1.18 13.56 3.72
C ILE A 153 -2.01 14.18 2.59
N ARG A 154 -2.33 15.46 2.70
CA ARG A 154 -3.18 16.16 1.73
C ARG A 154 -2.49 16.37 0.38
N SER A 155 -1.16 16.51 0.33
CA SER A 155 -0.43 16.65 -0.93
C SER A 155 -0.47 15.37 -1.75
N VAL A 156 -0.28 14.20 -1.12
CA VAL A 156 -0.32 12.90 -1.80
C VAL A 156 -1.71 12.53 -2.31
N TYR A 157 -2.77 12.90 -1.58
CA TYR A 157 -4.15 12.58 -1.96
C TYR A 157 -4.87 13.73 -2.71
N ASP A 158 -4.12 14.73 -3.18
CA ASP A 158 -4.64 15.90 -3.89
C ASP A 158 -5.86 16.55 -3.19
N LEU A 159 -5.69 16.81 -1.88
CA LEU A 159 -6.66 17.45 -0.99
C LEU A 159 -6.19 18.83 -0.50
N LEU A 160 -5.10 19.36 -1.07
CA LEU A 160 -4.65 20.72 -0.78
C LEU A 160 -5.57 21.74 -1.47
N PRO A 161 -5.77 22.93 -0.89
CA PRO A 161 -6.65 23.97 -1.44
C PRO A 161 -6.01 24.71 -2.63
N SER A 162 -5.60 23.98 -3.67
CA SER A 162 -5.21 24.56 -4.97
C SER A 162 -6.44 25.16 -5.67
N ASN A 163 -6.30 26.17 -6.53
CA ASN A 163 -7.47 26.75 -7.21
C ASN A 163 -8.24 25.69 -8.02
N ALA A 164 -7.56 24.71 -8.62
CA ALA A 164 -8.24 23.58 -9.27
C ALA A 164 -9.14 22.78 -8.31
N ASN A 165 -8.68 22.53 -7.07
CA ASN A 165 -9.49 21.86 -6.06
C ASN A 165 -10.58 22.77 -5.50
N LEU A 166 -10.31 24.07 -5.30
CA LEU A 166 -11.30 25.03 -4.84
C LEU A 166 -12.46 25.17 -5.82
N VAL A 167 -12.18 25.19 -7.14
CA VAL A 167 -13.22 25.15 -8.18
C VAL A 167 -14.02 23.87 -8.10
N ARG A 168 -13.35 22.72 -7.96
CA ARG A 168 -14.04 21.42 -7.79
C ARG A 168 -14.93 21.38 -6.55
N TRP A 169 -14.56 22.09 -5.49
CA TRP A 169 -15.35 22.21 -4.26
C TRP A 169 -16.40 23.33 -4.29
N GLY A 170 -16.57 24.02 -5.42
CA GLY A 170 -17.52 25.13 -5.56
C GLY A 170 -17.15 26.38 -4.74
N LYS A 171 -15.88 26.55 -4.37
CA LYS A 171 -15.39 27.68 -3.58
C LYS A 171 -14.76 28.81 -4.41
N LYS A 172 -14.48 28.54 -5.69
CA LYS A 172 -13.96 29.48 -6.68
C LYS A 172 -14.54 29.14 -8.05
N GLU A 173 -14.50 30.09 -8.97
CA GLU A 173 -14.95 29.91 -10.35
C GLU A 173 -13.78 29.56 -11.29
N ASP A 174 -12.61 30.15 -11.06
CA ASP A 174 -11.45 30.02 -11.95
C ASP A 174 -10.30 29.19 -11.32
N PRO A 175 -9.79 28.13 -12.01
CA PRO A 175 -8.67 27.34 -11.55
C PRO A 175 -7.29 27.94 -11.90
N THR A 176 -7.19 29.14 -12.46
CA THR A 176 -5.92 29.77 -12.87
C THR A 176 -4.97 30.07 -11.70
N CYS A 177 -3.67 30.02 -11.98
CA CYS A 177 -2.61 30.39 -11.05
C CYS A 177 -2.41 31.91 -11.07
N PRO A 178 -2.42 32.59 -9.92
CA PRO A 178 -2.28 34.05 -9.86
C PRO A 178 -0.90 34.54 -10.32
N LEU A 179 0.11 33.66 -10.35
CA LEU A 179 1.44 34.00 -10.82
C LEU A 179 1.53 33.85 -12.34
N CYS A 180 1.39 32.62 -12.85
CA CYS A 180 1.70 32.31 -14.24
C CYS A 180 0.48 32.12 -15.14
N GLN A 181 -0.74 32.34 -14.64
CA GLN A 181 -2.02 32.21 -15.35
C GLN A 181 -2.34 30.80 -15.92
N GLY A 182 -1.51 29.79 -15.64
CA GLY A 182 -1.79 28.39 -15.98
C GLY A 182 -2.76 27.73 -15.00
N ARG A 183 -3.27 26.52 -15.30
CA ARG A 183 -4.15 25.78 -14.39
C ARG A 183 -3.40 25.41 -13.09
N GLN A 184 -3.88 25.87 -11.95
CA GLN A 184 -3.24 25.67 -10.64
C GLN A 184 -3.68 24.35 -9.99
N THR A 185 -3.02 23.25 -10.37
CA THR A 185 -3.11 21.95 -9.69
C THR A 185 -2.19 21.90 -8.46
N THR A 186 -2.29 20.84 -7.64
CA THR A 186 -1.38 20.64 -6.51
C THR A 186 0.07 20.46 -6.97
N GLU A 187 0.31 19.69 -8.04
CA GLU A 187 1.63 19.57 -8.67
C GLU A 187 2.16 20.93 -9.16
N HIS A 188 1.29 21.73 -9.78
CA HIS A 188 1.65 23.07 -10.22
C HIS A 188 2.16 23.93 -9.07
N VAL A 189 1.45 23.95 -7.95
CA VAL A 189 1.83 24.75 -6.77
C VAL A 189 3.13 24.24 -6.16
N LEU A 190 3.30 22.92 -6.07
CA LEU A 190 4.41 22.32 -5.33
C LEU A 190 5.74 22.30 -6.11
N SER A 191 5.70 22.10 -7.43
CA SER A 191 6.92 21.82 -8.19
C SER A 191 6.97 22.41 -9.61
N SER A 192 5.84 22.85 -10.18
CA SER A 192 5.77 23.06 -11.64
C SER A 192 5.36 24.48 -12.06
N CYS A 193 5.23 25.44 -11.13
CA CYS A 193 4.94 26.84 -11.47
C CYS A 193 6.20 27.55 -12.00
N LYS A 194 6.18 27.92 -13.29
CA LYS A 194 7.31 28.56 -13.99
C LYS A 194 7.86 29.81 -13.26
N ILE A 195 6.96 30.67 -12.77
CA ILE A 195 7.34 31.92 -12.09
C ILE A 195 7.84 31.64 -10.67
N ALA A 196 7.24 30.69 -9.94
CA ALA A 196 7.73 30.33 -8.62
C ALA A 196 9.14 29.71 -8.70
N LEU A 197 9.36 28.85 -9.69
CA LEU A 197 10.66 28.23 -9.96
C LEU A 197 11.72 29.27 -10.35
N SER A 198 11.41 30.23 -11.23
CA SER A 198 12.37 31.28 -11.60
C SER A 198 12.71 32.22 -10.44
N GLN A 199 11.79 32.37 -9.47
CA GLN A 199 11.99 33.15 -8.25
C GLN A 199 12.65 32.36 -7.11
N GLY A 200 13.01 31.08 -7.32
CA GLY A 200 13.60 30.22 -6.29
C GLY A 200 12.64 29.85 -5.14
N ARG A 201 11.32 29.96 -5.36
CA ARG A 201 10.29 29.61 -4.37
C ARG A 201 9.96 28.13 -4.50
N TYR A 202 10.72 27.30 -3.80
CA TYR A 202 10.45 25.86 -3.66
C TYR A 202 9.60 25.62 -2.40
N THR A 203 8.51 24.87 -2.52
CA THR A 203 7.62 24.47 -1.41
C THR A 203 7.78 23.01 -1.03
#